data_AF-A0A0R3E4U5-F1
#
_entry.id   AF-A0A0R3E4U5-F1
#
_cell.length_a   1.000
_cell.length_b   1.000
_cell.length_c   1.000
_cell.angle_alpha   90.00
_cell.angle_beta   90.00
_cell.angle_gamma   90.00
#
_symmetry.space_group_name_H-M   'P 1'
#
loop_
_entity.id
_entity.type
_entity.pdbx_description
1 polymer ?
#
loop_
_entity_poly.entity_id
_entity_poly.type
_entity_poly.pdbx_seq_one_letter_code
_entity_poly.pdbx_strand_id
1 'polypeptide(L)'
;MPFTLHGFRLTTPKLSRHKLVYSANQRGVVSDKLEAFVPNLNTRLMDRDGNSFVYLGIVQSPYLTQHVNPARTDFDFASGDDAEVDQTSLFDDEIKRSEIRDESLKYIEADLREAIQSINEVKEEKLRNYVKSDAPQYKILMKYTPEFIDKISPNATKPDMETALHRELYQREVKMKAEGSRIIKEAEKVDDYDAYHKRLSAFMEDYNELGTSALAQYIMHRRIILEFLERAISLGEGDKRYPLEKVVHQLVFPMRATSEEIPYHEQNLWMIDERLTYHTFLASDKQLRSLENPESGSQKRPDLFIYDQKLVYGEGDHPINSITILEFKRPERDDYSQDDNPVIQSLELVDSIRSGEFKDAKGRRISVANEKIPAFCYVISDITPTLKRVLKTIDATPTPDNQGYYGFHKTYSAYYEVIDYNKLLGDAKKRNRIFFDKLNVLQNNT
;
A
#
# COMPACT_ATOMS: atom_id res chain seq x y z
N MET A 1 -5.93 -21.89 -35.74
CA MET A 1 -5.58 -22.26 -37.12
C MET A 1 -4.81 -23.56 -37.12
N PRO A 2 -5.05 -24.51 -38.04
CA PRO A 2 -4.32 -25.76 -38.04
C PRO A 2 -2.92 -25.55 -38.63
N PHE A 3 -1.93 -25.29 -37.77
CA PHE A 3 -0.53 -25.58 -38.08
C PHE A 3 -0.13 -26.86 -37.35
N THR A 4 0.86 -27.55 -37.89
CA THR A 4 1.46 -28.73 -37.26
C THR A 4 2.84 -28.35 -36.77
N LEU A 5 3.13 -28.67 -35.51
CA LEU A 5 4.47 -28.56 -34.92
C LEU A 5 5.04 -29.95 -34.70
N HIS A 6 6.17 -30.24 -35.32
CA HIS A 6 6.95 -31.45 -35.07
C HIS A 6 8.16 -31.14 -34.19
N GLY A 7 8.20 -31.72 -32.99
CA GLY A 7 9.32 -31.59 -32.07
C GLY A 7 10.32 -32.74 -32.20
N PHE A 8 11.60 -32.41 -32.30
CA PHE A 8 12.69 -33.39 -32.37
C PHE A 8 13.74 -33.11 -31.29
N ARG A 9 14.19 -34.17 -30.60
CA ARG A 9 15.31 -34.12 -29.64
C ARG A 9 16.57 -34.64 -30.33
N LEU A 10 17.47 -33.72 -30.68
CA LEU A 10 18.69 -34.03 -31.42
C LEU A 10 19.85 -34.24 -30.45
N THR A 11 20.41 -35.44 -30.43
CA THR A 11 21.53 -35.81 -29.53
C THR A 11 22.91 -35.48 -30.11
N THR A 12 22.99 -35.11 -31.40
CA THR A 12 24.25 -34.80 -32.10
C THR A 12 25.11 -33.78 -31.35
N PRO A 13 26.36 -34.12 -30.95
CA PRO A 13 27.20 -33.24 -30.12
C PRO A 13 27.56 -31.88 -30.73
N LYS A 14 27.64 -31.81 -32.07
CA LYS A 14 27.99 -30.57 -32.79
C LYS A 14 26.91 -29.50 -32.76
N LEU A 15 25.66 -29.85 -32.41
CA LEU A 15 24.57 -28.90 -32.30
C LEU A 15 24.50 -28.35 -30.88
N SER A 16 24.37 -27.03 -30.73
CA SER A 16 24.37 -26.38 -29.41
C SER A 16 23.17 -25.48 -29.14
N ARG A 17 22.30 -25.23 -30.13
CA ARG A 17 21.22 -24.23 -30.02
C ARG A 17 19.87 -24.79 -30.39
N HIS A 18 18.89 -24.56 -29.51
CA HIS A 18 17.49 -24.86 -29.69
C HIS A 18 16.88 -23.96 -30.77
N LYS A 19 16.10 -24.53 -31.70
CA LYS A 19 15.55 -23.78 -32.84
C LYS A 19 14.10 -24.11 -33.11
N LEU A 20 13.37 -23.10 -33.58
CA LEU A 20 12.06 -23.25 -34.22
C LEU A 20 12.20 -22.90 -35.69
N VAL A 21 11.97 -23.87 -36.57
CA VAL A 21 12.10 -23.72 -38.02
C VAL A 21 10.70 -23.64 -38.61
N TYR A 22 10.44 -22.57 -39.35
CA TYR A 22 9.22 -22.41 -40.13
C TYR A 22 9.46 -22.97 -41.51
N SER A 23 8.57 -23.84 -41.98
CA SER A 23 8.76 -24.54 -43.24
C SER A 23 7.54 -24.44 -44.15
N ALA A 24 7.84 -24.35 -45.44
CA ALA A 24 6.89 -24.32 -46.54
C ALA A 24 7.31 -25.35 -47.58
N ASN A 25 6.34 -26.05 -48.17
CA ASN A 25 6.63 -27.10 -49.16
C ASN A 25 7.71 -28.09 -48.67
N GLN A 26 7.61 -28.51 -47.41
CA GLN A 26 8.54 -29.46 -46.74
C GLN A 26 10.00 -29.00 -46.64
N ARG A 27 10.30 -27.70 -46.82
CA ARG A 27 11.65 -27.13 -46.67
C ARG A 27 11.64 -25.99 -45.65
N GLY A 28 12.64 -25.96 -44.77
CA GLY A 28 12.84 -24.85 -43.84
C GLY A 28 13.16 -23.55 -44.59
N VAL A 29 12.53 -22.46 -44.16
CA VAL A 29 12.64 -21.12 -44.76
C VAL A 29 13.42 -20.22 -43.80
N VAL A 30 12.81 -19.87 -42.67
CA VAL A 30 13.42 -19.10 -41.59
C VAL A 30 13.44 -19.88 -40.29
N SER A 31 14.31 -19.48 -39.36
CA SER A 31 14.42 -20.12 -38.04
C SER A 31 14.63 -19.12 -36.92
N ASP A 32 13.90 -19.31 -35.84
CA ASP A 32 14.09 -18.61 -34.58
C ASP A 32 15.04 -19.39 -33.66
N LYS A 33 15.89 -18.66 -32.95
CA LYS A 33 16.65 -19.21 -31.82
C LYS A 33 15.76 -19.17 -30.59
N LEU A 34 15.47 -20.33 -30.02
CA LEU A 34 14.54 -20.43 -28.89
C LEU A 34 15.07 -19.74 -27.62
N GLU A 35 16.39 -19.60 -27.46
CA GLU A 35 17.02 -18.87 -26.34
C GLU A 35 16.61 -17.39 -26.24
N ALA A 36 16.17 -16.78 -27.36
CA ALA A 36 15.70 -15.39 -27.38
C ALA A 36 14.30 -15.22 -26.76
N PHE A 37 13.54 -16.31 -26.65
CA PHE A 37 12.16 -16.30 -26.17
C PHE A 37 11.98 -17.11 -24.88
N VAL A 38 12.78 -18.16 -24.69
CA VAL A 38 12.80 -19.02 -23.52
C VAL A 38 14.23 -19.11 -22.98
N PRO A 39 14.61 -18.33 -21.95
CA PRO A 39 15.98 -18.27 -21.43
C PRO A 39 16.55 -19.64 -21.00
N ASN A 40 15.68 -20.56 -20.59
CA ASN A 40 16.04 -21.94 -20.22
C ASN A 40 16.59 -22.76 -21.40
N LEU A 41 16.35 -22.34 -22.64
CA LEU A 41 16.78 -23.03 -23.86
C LEU A 41 18.10 -22.48 -24.43
N ASN A 42 18.90 -21.79 -23.60
CA ASN A 42 20.22 -21.27 -23.97
C ASN A 42 21.34 -22.32 -23.92
N THR A 43 21.07 -23.49 -23.32
CA THR A 43 21.99 -24.61 -23.17
C THR A 43 21.29 -25.91 -23.53
N ARG A 44 22.08 -26.95 -23.83
CA ARG A 44 21.55 -28.28 -24.10
C ARG A 44 20.76 -28.79 -22.88
N LEU A 45 19.65 -29.45 -23.15
CA LEU A 45 18.82 -30.07 -22.12
C LEU A 45 19.28 -31.50 -21.85
N MET A 46 18.84 -32.06 -20.72
CA MET A 46 19.00 -33.48 -20.41
C MET A 46 17.65 -34.16 -20.39
N ASP A 47 17.58 -35.37 -20.95
CA ASP A 47 16.40 -36.23 -20.82
C ASP A 47 16.42 -37.01 -19.49
N ARG A 48 15.37 -37.79 -19.22
CA ARG A 48 15.25 -38.61 -18.01
C ARG A 48 16.36 -39.64 -17.84
N ASP A 49 16.97 -40.06 -18.94
CA ASP A 49 18.04 -41.06 -18.97
C ASP A 49 19.44 -40.41 -18.88
N GLY A 50 19.50 -39.07 -18.74
CA GLY A 50 20.74 -38.30 -18.64
C GLY A 50 21.40 -37.99 -19.98
N ASN A 51 20.75 -38.27 -21.12
CA ASN A 51 21.30 -37.94 -22.42
C ASN A 51 21.09 -36.47 -22.75
N SER A 52 22.15 -35.83 -23.23
CA SER A 52 22.10 -34.43 -23.63
C SER A 52 21.48 -34.25 -25.02
N PHE A 53 20.54 -33.33 -25.17
CA PHE A 53 19.88 -33.05 -26.44
C PHE A 53 19.67 -31.56 -26.71
N VAL A 54 19.45 -31.23 -27.98
CA VAL A 54 18.97 -29.93 -28.47
C VAL A 54 17.59 -30.12 -29.07
N TYR A 55 16.68 -29.18 -28.82
CA TYR A 55 15.32 -29.22 -29.36
C TYR A 55 15.25 -28.53 -30.73
N LEU A 56 14.64 -29.20 -31.70
CA LEU A 56 14.30 -28.67 -33.00
C LEU A 56 12.78 -28.77 -33.19
N GLY A 57 12.09 -27.64 -33.17
CA GLY A 57 10.69 -27.54 -33.60
C GLY A 57 10.62 -27.24 -35.09
N ILE A 58 9.76 -27.95 -35.83
CA ILE A 58 9.45 -27.65 -37.24
C ILE A 58 7.97 -27.34 -37.35
N VAL A 59 7.66 -26.11 -37.75
CA VAL A 59 6.29 -25.63 -37.99
C VAL A 59 5.95 -25.76 -39.46
N GLN A 60 4.78 -26.33 -39.74
CA GLN A 60 4.22 -26.49 -41.07
C GLN A 60 2.75 -26.08 -41.09
N SER A 61 2.36 -25.33 -42.11
CA SER A 61 0.95 -25.07 -42.40
C SER A 61 0.73 -24.78 -43.88
N PRO A 62 -0.49 -24.99 -44.39
CA PRO A 62 -0.87 -24.50 -45.71
C PRO A 62 -0.67 -22.98 -45.85
N TYR A 63 -0.92 -22.22 -44.78
CA TYR A 63 -0.74 -20.77 -44.73
C TYR A 63 0.71 -20.36 -44.99
N LEU A 64 1.69 -20.94 -44.27
CA LEU A 64 3.11 -20.69 -44.51
C LEU A 64 3.51 -21.05 -45.94
N THR A 65 2.92 -22.11 -46.49
CA THR A 65 3.21 -22.55 -47.86
C THR A 65 2.70 -21.57 -48.93
N GLN A 66 1.58 -20.88 -48.66
CA GLN A 66 1.02 -19.87 -49.56
C GLN A 66 1.76 -18.53 -49.49
N HIS A 67 2.35 -18.20 -48.34
CA HIS A 67 3.02 -16.91 -48.08
C HIS A 67 4.54 -16.99 -48.16
N VAL A 68 5.14 -18.07 -48.67
CA VAL A 68 6.60 -18.13 -48.85
C VAL A 68 7.01 -17.40 -50.13
N ASN A 69 8.05 -16.58 -50.05
CA ASN A 69 8.55 -15.87 -51.23
C ASN A 69 9.19 -16.85 -52.26
N PRO A 70 9.29 -16.50 -53.55
CA PRO A 70 9.84 -17.39 -54.57
C PRO A 70 11.29 -17.83 -54.29
N ALA A 71 12.08 -16.99 -53.63
CA ALA A 71 13.46 -17.28 -53.26
C ALA A 71 13.58 -18.25 -52.06
N ARG A 72 12.47 -18.49 -51.34
CA ARG A 72 12.39 -19.26 -50.08
C ARG A 72 13.35 -18.78 -49.00
N THR A 73 13.56 -17.47 -48.94
CA THR A 73 14.41 -16.82 -47.93
C THR A 73 13.60 -16.22 -46.78
N ASP A 74 12.33 -15.91 -47.02
CA ASP A 74 11.41 -15.38 -46.00
C ASP A 74 9.94 -15.64 -46.37
N PHE A 75 9.02 -15.23 -45.50
CA PHE A 75 7.59 -15.20 -45.75
C PHE A 75 7.10 -13.78 -46.02
N ASP A 76 6.27 -13.63 -47.04
CA ASP A 76 5.61 -12.38 -47.41
C ASP A 76 4.31 -12.25 -46.59
N PHE A 77 4.43 -11.81 -45.33
CA PHE A 77 3.28 -11.37 -44.52
C PHE A 77 3.05 -9.87 -44.77
N ALA A 78 1.81 -9.41 -44.95
CA ALA A 78 1.46 -8.04 -45.34
C ALA A 78 1.76 -6.97 -44.27
N SER A 79 2.38 -7.32 -43.14
CA SER A 79 2.97 -6.35 -42.21
C SER A 79 4.24 -6.93 -41.59
N GLY A 80 5.38 -6.31 -41.94
CA GLY A 80 6.69 -6.70 -41.45
C GLY A 80 6.82 -6.63 -39.92
N ASP A 81 7.75 -7.41 -39.37
CA ASP A 81 8.02 -7.48 -37.93
C ASP A 81 8.45 -6.14 -37.29
N ASP A 82 8.76 -5.10 -38.08
CA ASP A 82 9.29 -3.79 -37.66
C ASP A 82 8.47 -2.57 -38.16
N ALA A 83 7.19 -2.73 -38.47
CA ALA A 83 6.34 -1.55 -38.70
C ALA A 83 5.88 -0.97 -37.35
N GLU A 84 6.43 0.19 -36.98
CA GLU A 84 5.80 1.05 -35.97
C GLU A 84 4.31 1.19 -36.30
N VAL A 85 3.50 1.05 -35.26
CA VAL A 85 2.04 1.09 -35.32
C VAL A 85 1.63 2.47 -35.82
N ASP A 86 1.53 2.62 -37.13
CA ASP A 86 0.82 3.75 -37.69
C ASP A 86 -0.06 3.30 -38.86
N GLN A 87 -1.33 3.66 -38.70
CA GLN A 87 -2.44 3.54 -39.64
C GLN A 87 -3.08 2.15 -39.79
N THR A 88 -4.15 2.01 -39.01
CA THR A 88 -5.31 1.12 -39.20
C THR A 88 -5.70 0.94 -40.67
N SER A 89 -5.16 -0.10 -41.30
CA SER A 89 -5.81 -0.74 -42.45
C SER A 89 -6.90 -1.66 -41.90
N LEU A 90 -8.15 -1.27 -42.11
CA LEU A 90 -9.37 -1.94 -41.61
C LEU A 90 -9.69 -3.27 -42.34
N PHE A 91 -8.71 -3.92 -42.98
CA PHE A 91 -8.88 -5.16 -43.75
C PHE A 91 -7.58 -5.98 -43.86
N ASP A 92 -6.99 -6.45 -42.74
CA ASP A 92 -6.04 -7.58 -42.81
C ASP A 92 -6.16 -8.49 -41.59
N ASP A 93 -6.94 -9.56 -41.74
CA ASP A 93 -6.94 -10.75 -40.88
C ASP A 93 -5.69 -11.64 -41.17
N GLU A 94 -4.55 -11.03 -41.48
CA GLU A 94 -3.32 -11.76 -41.77
C GLU A 94 -2.56 -12.13 -40.50
N ILE A 95 -2.24 -13.42 -40.38
CA ILE A 95 -1.58 -13.99 -39.20
C ILE A 95 -0.10 -13.67 -39.24
N LYS A 96 0.40 -13.06 -38.17
CA LYS A 96 1.81 -12.72 -38.01
C LYS A 96 2.66 -13.92 -37.62
N ARG A 97 3.95 -13.90 -37.98
CA ARG A 97 4.92 -14.92 -37.54
C ARG A 97 5.01 -15.00 -36.02
N SER A 98 4.92 -13.87 -35.33
CA SER A 98 4.91 -13.79 -33.87
C SER A 98 3.77 -14.59 -33.24
N GLU A 99 2.58 -14.56 -33.82
CA GLU A 99 1.43 -15.33 -33.32
C GLU A 99 1.65 -16.84 -33.47
N ILE A 100 2.19 -17.27 -34.62
CA ILE A 100 2.57 -18.68 -34.84
C ILE A 100 3.67 -19.10 -33.86
N ARG A 101 4.64 -18.22 -33.61
CA ARG A 101 5.72 -18.45 -32.64
C ARG A 101 5.17 -18.63 -31.25
N ASP A 102 4.34 -17.71 -30.77
CA ASP A 102 3.83 -17.69 -29.40
C ASP A 102 2.94 -18.92 -29.13
N GLU A 103 2.12 -19.32 -30.10
CA GLU A 103 1.38 -20.59 -30.02
C GLU A 103 2.31 -21.81 -30.04
N SER A 104 3.36 -21.80 -30.88
CA SER A 104 4.34 -22.90 -30.91
C SER A 104 5.09 -23.02 -29.59
N LEU A 105 5.48 -21.90 -28.96
CA LEU A 105 6.19 -21.90 -27.68
C LEU A 105 5.39 -22.59 -26.57
N LYS A 106 4.06 -22.41 -26.52
CA LYS A 106 3.19 -23.12 -25.55
C LYS A 106 3.34 -24.64 -25.64
N TYR A 107 3.37 -25.20 -26.86
CA TYR A 107 3.58 -26.63 -27.08
C TYR A 107 5.00 -27.07 -26.75
N ILE A 108 6.00 -26.25 -27.09
CA ILE A 108 7.42 -26.56 -26.80
C ILE A 108 7.67 -26.59 -25.30
N GLU A 109 7.16 -25.60 -24.55
CA GLU A 109 7.26 -25.55 -23.10
C GLU A 109 6.53 -26.72 -22.43
N ALA A 110 5.39 -27.14 -22.98
CA ALA A 110 4.68 -28.32 -22.52
C ALA A 110 5.48 -29.63 -22.77
N ASP A 111 6.08 -29.79 -23.96
CA ASP A 111 6.91 -30.97 -24.28
C ASP A 111 8.20 -31.02 -23.45
N LEU A 112 8.78 -29.86 -23.16
CA LEU A 112 10.04 -29.73 -22.43
C LEU A 112 9.86 -29.49 -20.92
N ARG A 113 8.62 -29.60 -20.42
CA ARG A 113 8.26 -29.22 -19.04
C ARG A 113 9.18 -29.82 -17.99
N GLU A 114 9.48 -31.11 -18.09
CA GLU A 114 10.32 -31.81 -17.11
C GLU A 114 11.78 -31.36 -17.13
N ALA A 115 12.34 -31.16 -18.33
CA ALA A 115 13.71 -30.68 -18.48
C ALA A 115 13.84 -29.24 -17.98
N ILE A 116 12.85 -28.40 -18.28
CA ILE A 116 12.76 -27.02 -17.80
C ILE A 116 12.60 -26.99 -16.27
N GLN A 117 11.77 -27.86 -15.70
CA GLN A 117 11.57 -27.93 -14.26
C GLN A 117 12.86 -28.32 -13.53
N SER A 118 13.60 -29.32 -14.01
CA SER A 118 14.88 -29.70 -13.42
C SER A 118 15.90 -28.54 -13.46
N ILE A 119 15.93 -27.78 -14.55
CA ILE A 119 16.76 -26.56 -14.67
C ILE A 119 16.31 -25.51 -13.66
N ASN A 120 15.01 -25.30 -13.50
CA ASN A 120 14.47 -24.35 -12.54
C ASN A 120 14.84 -24.73 -11.12
N GLU A 121 14.72 -25.99 -10.71
CA GLU A 121 15.10 -26.46 -9.37
C GLU A 121 16.55 -26.10 -9.02
N VAL A 122 17.49 -26.31 -9.95
CA VAL A 122 18.90 -25.94 -9.79
C VAL A 122 19.08 -24.43 -9.71
N LYS A 123 18.41 -23.66 -10.57
CA LYS A 123 18.46 -22.19 -10.53
C LYS A 123 17.89 -21.65 -9.21
N GLU A 124 16.80 -22.22 -8.73
CA GLU A 124 16.17 -21.80 -7.49
C GLU A 124 17.10 -22.04 -6.29
N GLU A 125 17.77 -23.19 -6.23
CA GLU A 125 18.75 -23.47 -5.19
C GLU A 125 19.92 -22.46 -5.23
N LYS A 126 20.46 -22.20 -6.43
CA LYS A 126 21.53 -21.22 -6.63
C LYS A 126 21.09 -19.81 -6.21
N LEU A 127 19.87 -19.41 -6.58
CA LEU A 127 19.29 -18.12 -6.24
C LEU A 127 19.04 -18.00 -4.72
N ARG A 128 18.48 -19.04 -4.09
CA ARG A 128 18.27 -19.09 -2.63
C ARG A 128 19.59 -18.96 -1.87
N ASN A 129 20.64 -19.65 -2.33
CA ASN A 129 21.97 -19.56 -1.73
C ASN A 129 22.54 -18.15 -1.87
N TYR A 130 22.49 -17.56 -3.07
CA TYR A 130 22.95 -16.20 -3.32
C TYR A 130 22.24 -15.16 -2.45
N VAL A 131 20.91 -15.23 -2.35
CA VAL A 131 20.12 -14.32 -1.50
C VAL A 131 20.44 -14.51 -0.01
N LYS A 132 20.71 -15.75 0.42
CA LYS A 132 21.09 -16.03 1.81
C LYS A 132 22.48 -15.47 2.18
N SER A 133 23.46 -15.55 1.28
CA SER A 133 24.85 -15.19 1.58
C SER A 133 25.23 -13.77 1.19
N ASP A 134 24.83 -13.31 0.01
CA ASP A 134 25.36 -12.09 -0.62
C ASP A 134 24.32 -10.97 -0.70
N ALA A 135 23.02 -11.29 -0.84
CA ALA A 135 21.97 -10.30 -1.12
C ALA A 135 20.68 -10.52 -0.30
N PRO A 136 20.74 -10.42 1.05
CA PRO A 136 19.61 -10.69 1.93
C PRO A 136 18.41 -9.75 1.74
N GLN A 137 18.61 -8.57 1.14
CA GLN A 137 17.55 -7.63 0.81
C GLN A 137 16.48 -8.21 -0.15
N TYR A 138 16.83 -9.22 -0.96
CA TYR A 138 15.88 -9.87 -1.88
C TYR A 138 15.17 -11.09 -1.29
N LYS A 139 15.34 -11.38 0.01
CA LYS A 139 14.77 -12.56 0.69
C LYS A 139 13.27 -12.73 0.41
N ILE A 140 12.54 -11.63 0.29
CA ILE A 140 11.10 -11.67 0.03
C ILE A 140 10.73 -12.25 -1.33
N LEU A 141 11.56 -12.04 -2.36
CA LEU A 141 11.33 -12.57 -3.70
C LEU A 141 11.40 -14.11 -3.72
N MET A 142 11.95 -14.74 -2.68
CA MET A 142 12.02 -16.20 -2.60
C MET A 142 10.64 -16.86 -2.50
N LYS A 143 9.64 -16.16 -1.94
CA LYS A 143 8.24 -16.65 -1.94
C LYS A 143 7.63 -16.69 -3.34
N TYR A 144 8.11 -15.80 -4.21
CA TYR A 144 7.57 -15.56 -5.55
C TYR A 144 8.46 -16.08 -6.67
N THR A 145 9.45 -16.91 -6.33
CA THR A 145 10.40 -17.48 -7.29
C THR A 145 9.71 -18.16 -8.49
N PRO A 146 8.60 -18.91 -8.32
CA PRO A 146 7.89 -19.51 -9.44
C PRO A 146 7.42 -18.52 -10.52
N GLU A 147 7.23 -17.24 -10.19
CA GLU A 147 6.73 -16.23 -11.14
C GLU A 147 7.81 -15.65 -12.08
N PHE A 148 9.09 -15.77 -11.71
CA PHE A 148 10.18 -15.12 -12.44
C PHE A 148 11.40 -16.00 -12.70
N ILE A 149 11.46 -17.19 -12.11
CA ILE A 149 12.62 -18.08 -12.27
C ILE A 149 12.93 -18.40 -13.74
N ASP A 150 11.90 -18.52 -14.58
CA ASP A 150 12.03 -18.79 -16.03
C ASP A 150 12.70 -17.65 -16.81
N LYS A 151 12.69 -16.43 -16.26
CA LYS A 151 13.36 -15.28 -16.87
C LYS A 151 14.86 -15.27 -16.58
N ILE A 152 15.32 -16.09 -15.63
CA ILE A 152 16.73 -16.17 -15.23
C ILE A 152 17.42 -17.26 -16.05
N SER A 153 18.53 -16.87 -16.69
CA SER A 153 19.41 -17.78 -17.42
C SER A 153 19.97 -18.89 -16.50
N PRO A 154 20.02 -20.16 -16.95
CA PRO A 154 20.69 -21.25 -16.23
C PRO A 154 22.16 -20.94 -15.85
N ASN A 155 22.84 -20.16 -16.69
CA ASN A 155 24.24 -19.78 -16.50
C ASN A 155 24.41 -18.40 -15.83
N ALA A 156 23.35 -17.85 -15.22
CA ALA A 156 23.39 -16.53 -14.60
C ALA A 156 24.55 -16.42 -13.60
N THR A 157 25.38 -15.41 -13.78
CA THR A 157 26.43 -15.00 -12.84
C THR A 157 25.82 -14.28 -11.63
N LYS A 158 26.61 -13.99 -10.58
CA LYS A 158 26.13 -13.17 -9.45
C LYS A 158 25.58 -11.81 -9.92
N PRO A 159 26.28 -11.03 -10.78
CA PRO A 159 25.72 -9.81 -11.37
C PRO A 159 24.41 -10.00 -12.14
N ASP A 160 24.26 -11.11 -12.87
CA ASP A 160 23.01 -11.39 -13.61
C ASP A 160 21.85 -11.66 -12.63
N MET A 161 22.11 -12.41 -11.56
CA MET A 161 21.13 -12.66 -10.49
C MET A 161 20.74 -11.37 -9.77
N GLU A 162 21.71 -10.52 -9.43
CA GLU A 162 21.46 -9.18 -8.86
C GLU A 162 20.54 -8.36 -9.76
N THR A 163 20.87 -8.30 -11.06
CA THR A 163 20.10 -7.54 -12.05
C THR A 163 18.67 -8.07 -12.19
N ALA A 164 18.50 -9.39 -12.23
CA ALA A 164 17.19 -10.02 -12.31
C ALA A 164 16.33 -9.74 -11.05
N LEU A 165 16.91 -9.93 -9.86
CA LEU A 165 16.22 -9.68 -8.60
C LEU A 165 15.85 -8.20 -8.43
N HIS A 166 16.75 -7.29 -8.77
CA HIS A 166 16.47 -5.85 -8.75
C HIS A 166 15.34 -5.48 -9.72
N ARG A 167 15.35 -6.02 -10.94
CA ARG A 167 14.29 -5.77 -11.93
C ARG A 167 12.93 -6.28 -11.43
N GLU A 168 12.87 -7.47 -10.85
CA GLU A 168 11.63 -8.04 -10.32
C GLU A 168 11.11 -7.26 -9.10
N LEU A 169 12.02 -6.84 -8.19
CA LEU A 169 11.66 -5.98 -7.07
C LEU A 169 11.08 -4.65 -7.56
N TYR A 170 11.77 -3.98 -8.49
CA TYR A 170 11.34 -2.72 -9.06
C TYR A 170 9.99 -2.82 -9.78
N GLN A 171 9.77 -3.89 -10.56
CA GLN A 171 8.48 -4.10 -11.24
C GLN A 171 7.33 -4.25 -10.24
N ARG A 172 7.58 -4.91 -9.11
CA ARG A 172 6.60 -5.04 -8.02
C ARG A 172 6.33 -3.68 -7.38
N GLU A 173 7.37 -2.91 -7.03
CA GLU A 173 7.22 -1.55 -6.51
C GLU A 173 6.42 -0.63 -7.45
N VAL A 174 6.67 -0.70 -8.75
CA VAL A 174 5.92 0.08 -9.76
C VAL A 174 4.45 -0.33 -9.79
N LYS A 175 4.14 -1.63 -9.78
CA LYS A 175 2.75 -2.12 -9.72
C LYS A 175 2.05 -1.63 -8.46
N MET A 176 2.73 -1.65 -7.31
CA MET A 176 2.17 -1.16 -6.06
C MET A 176 1.92 0.35 -6.09
N LYS A 177 2.87 1.14 -6.62
CA LYS A 177 2.69 2.60 -6.75
C LYS A 177 1.50 2.91 -7.66
N ALA A 178 1.34 2.16 -8.75
CA ALA A 178 0.20 2.29 -9.65
C ALA A 178 -1.12 1.93 -8.95
N GLU A 179 -1.15 0.85 -8.17
CA GLU A 179 -2.33 0.43 -7.43
C GLU A 179 -2.70 1.40 -6.31
N GLY A 180 -1.72 1.88 -5.52
CA GLY A 180 -1.96 2.95 -4.54
C GLY A 180 -2.51 4.22 -5.21
N SER A 181 -1.95 4.63 -6.36
CA SER A 181 -2.45 5.77 -7.14
C SER A 181 -3.88 5.54 -7.65
N ARG A 182 -4.23 4.30 -8.03
CA ARG A 182 -5.60 3.93 -8.42
C ARG A 182 -6.55 4.01 -7.24
N ILE A 183 -6.20 3.44 -6.08
CA ILE A 183 -7.01 3.52 -4.86
C ILE A 183 -7.29 4.98 -4.48
N ILE A 184 -6.27 5.83 -4.57
CA ILE A 184 -6.38 7.27 -4.34
C ILE A 184 -7.34 7.93 -5.34
N LYS A 185 -7.20 7.64 -6.64
CA LYS A 185 -8.05 8.20 -7.70
C LYS A 185 -9.48 7.66 -7.66
N GLU A 186 -9.66 6.40 -7.29
CA GLU A 186 -10.98 5.80 -7.12
C GLU A 186 -11.71 6.38 -5.90
N ALA A 187 -10.99 6.76 -4.84
CA ALA A 187 -11.57 7.49 -3.72
C ALA A 187 -12.26 8.81 -4.13
N GLU A 188 -11.89 9.41 -5.27
CA GLU A 188 -12.58 10.59 -5.82
C GLU A 188 -14.00 10.28 -6.31
N LYS A 189 -14.31 9.00 -6.57
CA LYS A 189 -15.57 8.54 -7.16
C LYS A 189 -16.42 7.72 -6.18
N VAL A 190 -15.91 7.47 -4.99
CA VAL A 190 -16.53 6.56 -4.03
C VAL A 190 -17.40 7.35 -3.06
N ASP A 191 -18.71 7.19 -3.20
CA ASP A 191 -19.72 7.63 -2.24
C ASP A 191 -19.77 6.75 -0.97
N ASP A 192 -18.91 5.73 -0.86
CA ASP A 192 -18.88 4.73 0.22
C ASP A 192 -17.47 4.59 0.82
N TYR A 193 -17.21 5.44 1.81
CA TYR A 193 -15.92 5.53 2.49
C TYR A 193 -15.50 4.22 3.19
N ASP A 194 -16.44 3.39 3.65
CA ASP A 194 -16.14 2.10 4.29
C ASP A 194 -15.61 1.07 3.29
N ALA A 195 -16.16 1.05 2.06
CA ALA A 195 -15.65 0.21 0.98
C ALA A 195 -14.22 0.62 0.57
N TYR A 196 -13.96 1.92 0.58
CA TYR A 196 -12.64 2.49 0.33
C TYR A 196 -11.66 2.13 1.46
N HIS A 197 -12.05 2.24 2.74
CA HIS A 197 -11.21 1.85 3.87
C HIS A 197 -10.83 0.35 3.82
N LYS A 198 -11.80 -0.53 3.52
CA LYS A 198 -11.50 -1.97 3.33
C LYS A 198 -10.51 -2.24 2.21
N ARG A 199 -10.60 -1.51 1.08
CA ARG A 199 -9.63 -1.62 -0.01
C ARG A 199 -8.26 -1.10 0.40
N LEU A 200 -8.19 -0.02 1.17
CA LEU A 200 -6.95 0.48 1.72
C LEU A 200 -6.31 -0.54 2.67
N SER A 201 -7.06 -1.11 3.61
CA SER A 201 -6.54 -2.14 4.53
C SER A 201 -6.06 -3.38 3.77
N ALA A 202 -6.82 -3.88 2.78
CA ALA A 202 -6.40 -5.01 1.94
C ALA A 202 -5.12 -4.70 1.14
N PHE A 203 -5.02 -3.51 0.55
CA PHE A 203 -3.80 -3.05 -0.12
C PHE A 203 -2.61 -2.98 0.83
N MET A 204 -2.82 -2.56 2.08
CA MET A 204 -1.75 -2.49 3.09
C MET A 204 -1.31 -3.89 3.56
N GLU A 205 -2.22 -4.86 3.66
CA GLU A 205 -1.89 -6.26 3.91
C GLU A 205 -1.02 -6.83 2.79
N ASP A 206 -1.42 -6.63 1.53
CA ASP A 206 -0.63 -7.03 0.36
C ASP A 206 0.73 -6.30 0.31
N TYR A 207 0.78 -5.04 0.78
CA TYR A 207 2.01 -4.23 0.83
C TYR A 207 3.02 -4.77 1.86
N ASN A 208 2.51 -5.26 2.99
CA ASN A 208 3.33 -5.84 4.06
C ASN A 208 4.16 -7.04 3.56
N GLU A 209 3.64 -7.76 2.56
CA GLU A 209 4.25 -8.96 1.99
C GLU A 209 5.42 -8.70 1.03
N LEU A 210 5.75 -7.45 0.66
CA LEU A 210 6.81 -7.15 -0.30
C LEU A 210 8.19 -6.85 0.30
N GLY A 211 8.36 -7.09 1.61
CA GLY A 211 9.69 -7.17 2.24
C GLY A 211 10.50 -5.87 2.22
N THR A 212 9.88 -4.76 1.85
CA THR A 212 10.30 -3.43 2.25
C THR A 212 10.47 -3.43 3.78
N SER A 213 11.52 -2.76 4.29
CA SER A 213 11.69 -2.62 5.74
C SER A 213 10.34 -2.18 6.35
N ALA A 214 9.93 -2.76 7.48
CA ALA A 214 8.68 -2.38 8.15
C ALA A 214 8.58 -0.86 8.35
N LEU A 215 9.72 -0.18 8.49
CA LEU A 215 9.82 1.28 8.52
C LEU A 215 9.43 1.94 7.19
N ALA A 216 9.88 1.41 6.05
CA ALA A 216 9.52 1.93 4.73
C ALA A 216 8.03 1.77 4.44
N GLN A 217 7.44 0.62 4.84
CA GLN A 217 6.00 0.38 4.76
C GLN A 217 5.22 1.39 5.62
N TYR A 218 5.66 1.58 6.86
CA TYR A 218 5.06 2.53 7.78
C TYR A 218 5.10 3.97 7.23
N ILE A 219 6.24 4.41 6.71
CA ILE A 219 6.39 5.74 6.12
C ILE A 219 5.49 5.88 4.88
N MET A 220 5.41 4.87 4.02
CA MET A 220 4.51 4.88 2.86
C MET A 220 3.04 4.94 3.26
N HIS A 221 2.63 4.18 4.27
CA HIS A 221 1.29 4.27 4.85
C HIS A 221 0.97 5.69 5.30
N ARG A 222 1.89 6.32 6.07
CA ARG A 222 1.72 7.72 6.49
C ARG A 222 1.57 8.68 5.33
N ARG A 223 2.35 8.50 4.25
CA ARG A 223 2.21 9.31 3.03
C ARG A 223 0.80 9.21 2.46
N ILE A 224 0.32 7.99 2.29
CA ILE A 224 -1.00 7.72 1.71
C ILE A 224 -2.09 8.38 2.56
N ILE A 225 -2.05 8.23 3.89
CA ILE A 225 -2.98 8.88 4.82
C ILE A 225 -2.94 10.42 4.71
N LEU A 226 -1.76 11.03 4.56
CA LEU A 226 -1.64 12.49 4.35
C LEU A 226 -2.24 12.95 3.01
N GLU A 227 -2.08 12.16 1.95
CA GLU A 227 -2.71 12.45 0.65
C GLU A 227 -4.25 12.38 0.76
N PHE A 228 -4.79 11.47 1.57
CA PHE A 228 -6.23 11.42 1.85
C PHE A 228 -6.70 12.61 2.68
N LEU A 229 -5.96 12.99 3.74
CA LEU A 229 -6.30 14.16 4.55
C LEU A 229 -6.31 15.43 3.70
N GLU A 230 -5.29 15.63 2.85
CA GLU A 230 -5.20 16.77 1.94
C GLU A 230 -6.40 16.87 0.99
N ARG A 231 -6.81 15.73 0.42
CA ARG A 231 -7.98 15.66 -0.46
C ARG A 231 -9.26 15.99 0.31
N ALA A 232 -9.43 15.42 1.50
CA ALA A 232 -10.61 15.64 2.33
C ALA A 232 -10.78 17.15 2.62
N ILE A 233 -9.70 17.82 3.02
CA ILE A 233 -9.65 19.27 3.28
C ILE A 233 -9.93 20.09 2.02
N SER A 234 -9.32 19.72 0.88
CA SER A 234 -9.42 20.51 -0.37
C SER A 234 -10.81 20.51 -1.02
N LEU A 235 -11.65 19.51 -0.72
CA LEU A 235 -12.92 19.32 -1.43
C LEU A 235 -14.07 20.27 -0.98
N GLY A 236 -13.89 21.14 0.03
CA GLY A 236 -14.94 22.07 0.52
C GLY A 236 -16.21 21.36 1.04
N GLU A 237 -17.17 22.05 1.67
CA GLU A 237 -18.45 21.43 2.10
C GLU A 237 -19.55 21.43 1.03
N GLY A 238 -19.34 22.09 -0.11
CA GLY A 238 -20.32 22.18 -1.20
C GLY A 238 -20.68 20.81 -1.77
N ASP A 239 -21.82 20.28 -1.32
CA ASP A 239 -22.50 19.07 -1.81
C ASP A 239 -21.87 17.72 -1.39
N LYS A 240 -21.32 17.63 -0.17
CA LYS A 240 -20.81 16.35 0.36
C LYS A 240 -21.88 15.52 1.07
N ARG A 241 -21.97 14.24 0.70
CA ARG A 241 -22.75 13.20 1.40
C ARG A 241 -22.18 12.85 2.80
N TYR A 242 -20.92 13.22 3.08
CA TYR A 242 -20.23 13.00 4.36
C TYR A 242 -19.53 14.28 4.86
N PRO A 243 -19.77 14.72 6.11
CA PRO A 243 -19.07 15.86 6.72
C PRO A 243 -17.56 15.62 6.84
N LEU A 244 -16.74 16.63 6.55
CA LEU A 244 -15.28 16.54 6.62
C LEU A 244 -14.79 16.14 8.02
N GLU A 245 -15.44 16.62 9.09
CA GLU A 245 -15.17 16.22 10.48
C GLU A 245 -15.13 14.70 10.63
N LYS A 246 -16.16 14.01 10.13
CA LYS A 246 -16.27 12.56 10.18
C LYS A 246 -15.16 11.87 9.39
N VAL A 247 -14.80 12.43 8.24
CA VAL A 247 -13.70 11.90 7.40
C VAL A 247 -12.37 12.03 8.11
N VAL A 248 -12.06 13.20 8.69
CA VAL A 248 -10.80 13.41 9.41
C VAL A 248 -10.74 12.55 10.67
N HIS A 249 -11.84 12.46 11.43
CA HIS A 249 -11.94 11.56 12.58
C HIS A 249 -11.62 10.13 12.17
N GLN A 250 -12.26 9.60 11.12
CA GLN A 250 -12.03 8.22 10.67
C GLN A 250 -10.62 7.99 10.12
N LEU A 251 -10.00 9.00 9.48
CA LEU A 251 -8.58 8.94 9.10
C LEU A 251 -7.67 8.85 10.33
N VAL A 252 -7.96 9.63 11.38
CA VAL A 252 -7.18 9.62 12.64
C VAL A 252 -7.37 8.30 13.38
N PHE A 253 -8.61 7.84 13.52
CA PHE A 253 -8.95 6.59 14.19
C PHE A 253 -10.40 6.15 13.86
N PRO A 254 -10.67 4.84 13.63
CA PRO A 254 -12.03 4.35 13.33
C PRO A 254 -13.08 4.72 14.39
N MET A 255 -14.25 5.21 13.95
CA MET A 255 -15.35 5.58 14.86
C MET A 255 -15.94 4.36 15.59
N ARG A 256 -16.43 4.56 16.81
CA ARG A 256 -17.11 3.54 17.64
C ARG A 256 -16.26 2.33 17.98
N ALA A 257 -14.94 2.46 17.86
CA ALA A 257 -13.98 1.40 18.12
C ALA A 257 -13.07 1.74 19.30
N THR A 258 -12.36 0.75 19.82
CA THR A 258 -11.29 0.90 20.82
C THR A 258 -9.94 0.44 20.27
N SER A 259 -8.85 0.91 20.88
CA SER A 259 -7.48 0.49 20.49
C SER A 259 -7.23 -1.01 20.60
N GLU A 260 -8.03 -1.75 21.39
CA GLU A 260 -8.01 -3.22 21.45
C GLU A 260 -8.65 -3.90 20.23
N GLU A 261 -9.57 -3.22 19.53
CA GLU A 261 -10.30 -3.73 18.36
C GLU A 261 -9.60 -3.36 17.06
N ILE A 262 -8.83 -2.25 17.06
CA ILE A 262 -8.20 -1.67 15.88
C ILE A 262 -6.71 -2.01 15.83
N PRO A 263 -6.22 -2.65 14.75
CA PRO A 263 -4.79 -2.89 14.55
C PRO A 263 -3.97 -1.60 14.62
N TYR A 264 -2.79 -1.64 15.25
CA TYR A 264 -1.94 -0.46 15.45
C TYR A 264 -1.61 0.32 14.15
N HIS A 265 -1.48 -0.39 13.02
CA HIS A 265 -1.18 0.25 11.74
C HIS A 265 -2.35 1.08 11.19
N GLU A 266 -3.58 0.86 11.65
CA GLU A 266 -4.77 1.65 11.29
C GLU A 266 -4.98 2.85 12.24
N GLN A 267 -4.11 3.05 13.23
CA GLN A 267 -4.21 4.14 14.20
C GLN A 267 -3.28 5.30 13.80
N ASN A 268 -3.86 6.41 13.34
CA ASN A 268 -3.10 7.53 12.76
C ASN A 268 -3.00 8.77 13.66
N LEU A 269 -2.96 8.56 14.98
CA LEU A 269 -2.84 9.63 15.98
C LEU A 269 -1.58 10.49 15.81
N TRP A 270 -0.54 9.93 15.19
CA TRP A 270 0.69 10.63 14.79
C TRP A 270 0.41 11.85 13.88
N MET A 271 -0.74 11.90 13.21
CA MET A 271 -1.17 13.08 12.44
C MET A 271 -1.34 14.31 13.34
N ILE A 272 -1.75 14.11 14.60
CA ILE A 272 -1.90 15.19 15.59
C ILE A 272 -0.58 15.33 16.34
N ASP A 273 -0.16 14.28 17.05
CA ASP A 273 1.10 14.25 17.81
C ASP A 273 1.64 12.82 17.90
N GLU A 274 2.94 12.64 17.60
CA GLU A 274 3.64 11.36 17.67
C GLU A 274 3.51 10.68 19.04
N ARG A 275 3.45 11.48 20.13
CA ARG A 275 3.33 10.99 21.50
C ARG A 275 2.02 10.25 21.75
N LEU A 276 0.96 10.59 21.02
CA LEU A 276 -0.36 9.94 21.15
C LEU A 276 -0.34 8.49 20.69
N THR A 277 0.66 8.09 19.91
CA THR A 277 0.83 6.71 19.45
C THR A 277 1.14 5.74 20.60
N TYR A 278 1.71 6.22 21.70
CA TYR A 278 2.15 5.40 22.84
C TYR A 278 1.10 5.30 23.97
N HIS A 279 -0.18 5.30 23.61
CA HIS A 279 -1.27 5.22 24.59
C HIS A 279 -1.45 3.78 25.10
N THR A 280 -1.92 3.64 26.34
CA THR A 280 -2.35 2.33 26.87
C THR A 280 -3.74 1.96 26.32
N PHE A 281 -4.66 2.91 26.28
CA PHE A 281 -6.01 2.68 25.80
C PHE A 281 -6.59 3.91 25.09
N LEU A 282 -7.37 3.67 24.05
CA LEU A 282 -8.13 4.68 23.34
C LEU A 282 -9.55 4.18 23.05
N ALA A 283 -10.53 5.05 23.21
CA ALA A 283 -11.91 4.84 22.75
C ALA A 283 -12.37 5.99 21.85
N SER A 284 -13.05 5.65 20.76
CA SER A 284 -13.54 6.59 19.73
C SER A 284 -15.06 6.60 19.66
N ASP A 285 -15.71 7.76 19.80
CA ASP A 285 -17.18 7.92 19.83
C ASP A 285 -17.90 6.88 20.72
N LYS A 286 -17.28 6.52 21.87
CA LYS A 286 -17.91 5.63 22.86
C LYS A 286 -18.47 6.47 24.02
N GLN A 287 -19.71 6.18 24.40
CA GLN A 287 -20.36 6.83 25.54
C GLN A 287 -19.65 6.51 26.86
N LEU A 288 -19.34 7.55 27.63
CA LEU A 288 -18.97 7.41 29.04
C LEU A 288 -20.26 7.40 29.88
N ARG A 289 -20.51 6.34 30.64
CA ARG A 289 -21.73 6.22 31.47
C ARG A 289 -21.50 6.81 32.86
N SER A 290 -22.27 7.86 33.21
CA SER A 290 -22.20 8.54 34.51
C SER A 290 -22.84 7.71 35.64
N LEU A 291 -22.34 7.88 36.87
CA LEU A 291 -22.81 7.25 38.10
C LEU A 291 -24.01 7.94 38.75
N GLU A 292 -24.12 9.26 38.67
CA GLU A 292 -25.13 10.04 39.42
C GLU A 292 -26.51 10.00 38.76
N ASN A 293 -26.58 9.63 37.48
CA ASN A 293 -27.83 9.55 36.72
C ASN A 293 -27.75 8.45 35.64
N PRO A 294 -28.02 7.18 35.98
CA PRO A 294 -28.08 6.10 34.98
C PRO A 294 -29.22 6.28 33.96
N GLU A 295 -30.30 6.98 34.37
CA GLU A 295 -31.49 7.24 33.54
C GLU A 295 -31.47 8.60 32.84
N SER A 296 -30.69 9.56 33.32
CA SER A 296 -30.40 10.77 32.53
C SER A 296 -29.26 10.40 31.59
N GLY A 297 -29.60 10.21 30.32
CA GLY A 297 -28.63 9.95 29.26
C GLY A 297 -27.76 11.18 29.01
N SER A 298 -26.94 11.60 29.98
CA SER A 298 -25.87 12.58 29.78
C SER A 298 -24.97 12.04 28.67
N GLN A 299 -25.20 12.55 27.45
CA GLN A 299 -24.59 12.07 26.21
C GLN A 299 -23.21 12.68 26.00
N LYS A 300 -22.43 12.92 27.06
CA LYS A 300 -21.06 13.45 26.90
C LYS A 300 -20.22 12.36 26.22
N ARG A 301 -20.00 12.52 24.92
CA ARG A 301 -19.24 11.63 24.03
C ARG A 301 -18.07 12.43 23.47
N PRO A 302 -16.83 12.12 23.86
CA PRO A 302 -15.68 12.66 23.14
C PRO A 302 -15.53 11.94 21.79
N ASP A 303 -14.98 12.63 20.81
CA ASP A 303 -14.60 11.99 19.54
C ASP A 303 -13.51 10.95 19.76
N LEU A 304 -12.45 11.30 20.49
CA LEU A 304 -11.47 10.35 21.00
C LEU A 304 -11.13 10.63 22.47
N PHE A 305 -11.18 9.58 23.28
CA PHE A 305 -10.70 9.56 24.65
C PHE A 305 -9.51 8.61 24.75
N ILE A 306 -8.36 9.16 25.15
CA ILE A 306 -7.09 8.44 25.26
C ILE A 306 -6.61 8.53 26.70
N TYR A 307 -6.17 7.42 27.28
CA TYR A 307 -5.53 7.44 28.58
C TYR A 307 -4.35 6.48 28.67
N ASP A 308 -3.47 6.78 29.61
CA ASP A 308 -2.27 5.99 29.88
C ASP A 308 -2.32 5.39 31.28
N GLN A 309 -1.94 4.11 31.39
CA GLN A 309 -1.67 3.41 32.64
C GLN A 309 -0.19 3.06 32.69
N LYS A 310 0.61 3.73 33.52
CA LYS A 310 1.99 3.28 33.71
C LYS A 310 1.98 1.94 34.43
N LEU A 311 2.82 1.01 34.00
CA LEU A 311 3.14 -0.24 34.72
C LEU A 311 3.60 0.10 36.15
N VAL A 312 2.68 -0.01 37.11
CA VAL A 312 2.99 0.00 38.54
C VAL A 312 3.12 -1.46 38.94
N TYR A 313 4.27 -1.87 39.49
CA TYR A 313 4.45 -3.24 39.96
C TYR A 313 3.48 -3.53 41.12
N GLY A 314 2.38 -4.23 40.83
CA GLY A 314 1.35 -4.65 41.78
C GLY A 314 0.26 -5.48 41.09
N GLU A 315 -0.40 -6.38 41.81
CA GLU A 315 -1.53 -7.15 41.28
C GLU A 315 -2.83 -6.30 41.32
N GLY A 316 -3.48 -6.06 40.17
CA GLY A 316 -4.80 -5.39 40.08
C GLY A 316 -4.95 -4.44 38.88
N ASP A 317 -6.15 -3.86 38.69
CA ASP A 317 -6.33 -2.71 37.75
C ASP A 317 -5.62 -1.48 38.31
N HIS A 318 -4.84 -0.80 37.47
CA HIS A 318 -4.12 0.41 37.86
C HIS A 318 -4.93 1.68 37.54
N PRO A 319 -4.86 2.71 38.40
CA PRO A 319 -5.56 3.97 38.14
C PRO A 319 -4.89 4.76 37.01
N ILE A 320 -5.69 5.51 36.24
CA ILE A 320 -5.24 6.35 35.12
C ILE A 320 -4.26 7.42 35.57
N ASN A 321 -3.19 7.62 34.81
CA ASN A 321 -2.08 8.52 35.14
C ASN A 321 -2.10 9.83 34.33
N SER A 322 -2.78 9.83 33.18
CA SER A 322 -2.96 11.01 32.33
C SER A 322 -4.16 10.83 31.42
N ILE A 323 -4.80 11.95 31.06
CA ILE A 323 -5.97 12.01 30.19
C ILE A 323 -5.62 12.81 28.95
N THR A 324 -6.01 12.32 27.79
CA THR A 324 -5.99 13.09 26.55
C THR A 324 -7.35 13.01 25.85
N ILE A 325 -7.90 14.17 25.52
CA ILE A 325 -9.17 14.31 24.81
C ILE A 325 -8.89 14.95 23.45
N LEU A 326 -9.40 14.35 22.39
CA LEU A 326 -9.42 14.98 21.07
C LEU A 326 -10.88 15.23 20.68
N GLU A 327 -11.12 16.44 20.19
CA GLU A 327 -12.42 16.92 19.73
C GLU A 327 -12.24 17.47 18.31
N PHE A 328 -13.06 17.02 17.36
CA PHE A 328 -13.14 17.55 16.01
C PHE A 328 -14.39 18.42 15.91
N LYS A 329 -14.27 19.56 15.22
CA LYS A 329 -15.43 20.38 14.87
C LYS A 329 -15.56 20.47 13.36
N ARG A 330 -16.82 20.59 12.90
CA ARG A 330 -17.12 20.83 11.49
C ARG A 330 -16.29 22.01 10.96
N PRO A 331 -15.69 21.88 9.77
CA PRO A 331 -14.96 22.98 9.13
C PRO A 331 -15.85 24.20 8.92
N GLU A 332 -15.22 25.36 8.81
CA GLU A 332 -15.88 26.66 8.62
C GLU A 332 -16.98 27.02 9.65
N ARG A 333 -17.09 26.25 10.75
CA ARG A 333 -18.04 26.52 11.82
C ARG A 333 -17.79 27.92 12.39
N ASP A 334 -18.79 28.79 12.32
CA ASP A 334 -18.68 30.16 12.83
C ASP A 334 -19.87 30.59 13.69
N ASP A 335 -20.42 29.66 14.47
CA ASP A 335 -21.54 29.89 15.40
C ASP A 335 -21.20 29.61 16.87
N TYR A 336 -19.92 29.73 17.25
CA TYR A 336 -19.47 29.47 18.61
C TYR A 336 -19.97 30.52 19.62
N SER A 337 -20.33 30.06 20.82
CA SER A 337 -20.74 30.88 21.97
C SER A 337 -19.92 30.54 23.21
N GLN A 338 -20.05 31.30 24.30
CA GLN A 338 -19.34 30.99 25.55
C GLN A 338 -19.77 29.63 26.13
N ASP A 339 -21.06 29.31 26.04
CA ASP A 339 -21.62 28.04 26.49
C ASP A 339 -21.30 26.88 25.52
N ASP A 340 -20.87 27.21 24.30
CA ASP A 340 -20.49 26.27 23.25
C ASP A 340 -19.03 26.48 22.83
N ASN A 341 -18.15 26.62 23.83
CA ASN A 341 -16.72 26.71 23.61
C ASN A 341 -16.12 25.29 23.59
N PRO A 342 -15.52 24.84 22.47
CA PRO A 342 -15.02 23.47 22.33
C PRO A 342 -13.89 23.13 23.31
N VAL A 343 -13.09 24.13 23.71
CA VAL A 343 -12.04 23.94 24.71
C VAL A 343 -12.67 23.72 26.09
N ILE A 344 -13.66 24.53 26.47
CA ILE A 344 -14.36 24.37 27.75
C ILE A 344 -15.08 23.02 27.82
N GLN A 345 -15.74 22.58 26.74
CA GLN A 345 -16.37 21.25 26.66
C GLN A 345 -15.38 20.13 26.96
N SER A 346 -14.19 20.19 26.36
CA SER A 346 -13.12 19.22 26.61
C SER A 346 -12.63 19.27 28.06
N LEU A 347 -12.46 20.46 28.63
CA LEU A 347 -12.00 20.66 30.00
C LEU A 347 -13.01 20.16 31.05
N GLU A 348 -14.31 20.41 30.85
CA GLU A 348 -15.37 19.88 31.70
C GLU A 348 -15.41 18.35 31.67
N LEU A 349 -15.10 17.75 30.51
CA LEU A 349 -15.02 16.31 30.39
C LEU A 349 -13.81 15.75 31.16
N VAL A 350 -12.66 16.42 31.14
CA VAL A 350 -11.51 16.06 32.02
C VAL A 350 -11.93 16.06 33.48
N ASP A 351 -12.65 17.09 33.92
CA ASP A 351 -13.10 17.24 35.31
C ASP A 351 -14.06 16.11 35.72
N SER A 352 -15.03 15.82 34.85
CA SER A 352 -15.98 14.71 35.03
C SER A 352 -15.28 13.33 35.09
N ILE A 353 -14.15 13.16 34.40
CA ILE A 353 -13.34 11.93 34.49
C ILE A 353 -12.58 11.87 35.81
N ARG A 354 -12.02 13.00 36.26
CA ARG A 354 -11.28 13.08 37.52
C ARG A 354 -12.15 12.90 38.75
N SER A 355 -13.42 13.31 38.70
CA SER A 355 -14.38 13.07 39.78
C SER A 355 -14.74 11.58 39.96
N GLY A 356 -14.32 10.71 39.03
CA GLY A 356 -14.59 9.27 39.08
C GLY A 356 -16.04 8.92 38.77
N GLU A 357 -16.76 9.82 38.10
CA GLU A 357 -18.18 9.68 37.74
C GLU A 357 -18.43 8.63 36.65
N PHE A 358 -17.41 8.17 35.94
CA PHE A 358 -17.57 7.29 34.79
C PHE A 358 -17.20 5.83 35.03
N LYS A 359 -17.85 4.94 34.27
CA LYS A 359 -17.54 3.51 34.19
C LYS A 359 -16.88 3.14 32.85
N ASP A 360 -15.99 2.16 32.89
CA ASP A 360 -15.44 1.49 31.71
C ASP A 360 -16.51 0.64 31.00
N ALA A 361 -16.16 0.07 29.84
CA ALA A 361 -17.05 -0.81 29.06
C ALA A 361 -17.50 -2.07 29.84
N LYS A 362 -16.77 -2.46 30.88
CA LYS A 362 -17.07 -3.59 31.77
C LYS A 362 -17.89 -3.16 33.00
N GLY A 363 -18.28 -1.89 33.09
CA GLY A 363 -19.08 -1.33 34.18
C GLY A 363 -18.29 -1.03 35.46
N ARG A 364 -16.96 -1.10 35.44
CA ARG A 364 -16.08 -0.77 36.57
C ARG A 364 -15.79 0.72 36.58
N ARG A 365 -15.67 1.33 37.76
CA ARG A 365 -15.34 2.76 37.86
C ARG A 365 -13.97 3.03 37.28
N ILE A 366 -13.86 4.09 36.49
CA ILE A 366 -12.58 4.58 36.01
C ILE A 366 -11.89 5.27 37.20
N SER A 367 -10.86 4.62 37.76
CA SER A 367 -10.07 5.20 38.85
C SER A 367 -8.97 6.08 38.27
N VAL A 368 -8.83 7.30 38.76
CA VAL A 368 -7.69 8.19 38.47
C VAL A 368 -6.65 8.11 39.59
N ALA A 369 -5.37 8.29 39.27
CA ALA A 369 -4.29 8.15 40.26
C ALA A 369 -4.33 9.30 41.30
N ASN A 370 -4.79 10.47 40.89
CA ASN A 370 -5.12 11.63 41.73
C ASN A 370 -5.88 12.68 40.89
N GLU A 371 -6.45 13.68 41.54
CA GLU A 371 -7.20 14.78 40.90
C GLU A 371 -6.35 15.71 40.01
N LYS A 372 -5.02 15.58 40.05
CA LYS A 372 -4.06 16.45 39.32
C LYS A 372 -3.28 15.71 38.24
N ILE A 373 -3.74 14.52 37.82
CA ILE A 373 -3.12 13.81 36.71
C ILE A 373 -3.06 14.72 35.48
N PRO A 374 -1.93 14.76 34.74
CA PRO A 374 -1.81 15.59 33.54
C PRO A 374 -2.96 15.34 32.58
N ALA A 375 -3.52 16.43 32.04
CA ALA A 375 -4.57 16.37 31.05
C ALA A 375 -4.21 17.22 29.83
N PHE A 376 -4.51 16.70 28.64
CA PHE A 376 -4.24 17.33 27.35
C PHE A 376 -5.52 17.35 26.52
N CYS A 377 -5.92 18.51 26.00
CA CYS A 377 -7.10 18.64 25.14
C CYS A 377 -6.66 19.16 23.77
N TYR A 378 -6.98 18.43 22.71
CA TYR A 378 -6.73 18.83 21.34
C TYR A 378 -8.07 19.11 20.65
N VAL A 379 -8.25 20.32 20.13
CA VAL A 379 -9.43 20.71 19.37
C VAL A 379 -9.02 20.94 17.92
N ILE A 380 -9.55 20.15 16.99
CA ILE A 380 -9.28 20.29 15.56
C ILE A 380 -10.45 21.04 14.93
N SER A 381 -10.21 22.28 14.50
CA SER A 381 -11.24 23.18 13.97
C SER A 381 -10.61 24.30 13.16
N ASP A 382 -11.28 24.73 12.10
CA ASP A 382 -10.92 25.98 11.42
C ASP A 382 -11.05 27.17 12.36
N ILE A 383 -10.11 28.12 12.23
CA ILE A 383 -10.02 29.28 13.11
C ILE A 383 -10.91 30.44 12.62
N THR A 384 -12.20 30.35 12.93
CA THR A 384 -13.24 31.32 12.54
C THR A 384 -13.39 32.50 13.51
N PRO A 385 -14.02 33.63 13.09
CA PRO A 385 -14.20 34.81 13.94
C PRO A 385 -14.87 34.55 15.31
N THR A 386 -15.91 33.72 15.36
CA THR A 386 -16.59 33.36 16.60
C THR A 386 -15.73 32.44 17.48
N LEU A 387 -14.95 31.53 16.89
CA LEU A 387 -14.00 30.70 17.64
C LEU A 387 -12.93 31.57 18.31
N LYS A 388 -12.32 32.50 17.56
CA LYS A 388 -11.35 33.47 18.11
C LYS A 388 -11.92 34.25 19.29
N ARG A 389 -13.20 34.62 19.23
CA ARG A 389 -13.89 35.35 20.30
C ARG A 389 -14.01 34.53 21.58
N VAL A 390 -14.39 33.25 21.49
CA VAL A 390 -14.52 32.38 22.67
C VAL A 390 -13.17 31.90 23.20
N LEU A 391 -12.15 31.80 22.36
CA LEU A 391 -10.78 31.51 22.83
C LEU A 391 -10.15 32.70 23.56
N LYS A 392 -10.52 33.93 23.18
CA LYS A 392 -10.07 35.14 23.87
C LYS A 392 -10.57 35.21 25.32
N THR A 393 -11.76 34.68 25.62
CA THR A 393 -12.32 34.74 26.99
C THR A 393 -11.64 33.78 27.97
N ILE A 394 -10.82 32.84 27.48
CA ILE A 394 -10.02 31.92 28.28
C ILE A 394 -8.51 32.23 28.21
N ASP A 395 -8.16 33.44 27.75
CA ASP A 395 -6.77 33.91 27.59
C ASP A 395 -5.89 32.97 26.74
N ALA A 396 -6.47 32.36 25.70
CA ALA A 396 -5.74 31.47 24.81
C ALA A 396 -4.65 32.22 24.03
N THR A 397 -3.46 31.62 23.94
CA THR A 397 -2.31 32.22 23.25
C THR A 397 -2.29 31.75 21.80
N PRO A 398 -2.29 32.66 20.80
CA PRO A 398 -2.18 32.26 19.40
C PRO A 398 -0.81 31.68 19.09
N THR A 399 -0.76 30.72 18.17
CA THR A 399 0.51 30.24 17.61
C THR A 399 1.14 31.31 16.69
N PRO A 400 2.48 31.33 16.50
CA PRO A 400 3.14 32.35 15.67
C PRO A 400 2.69 32.39 14.21
N ASP A 401 2.22 31.27 13.67
CA ASP A 401 1.64 31.15 12.32
C ASP A 401 0.18 31.63 12.24
N ASN A 402 -0.45 31.96 13.38
CA ASN A 402 -1.86 32.29 13.53
C ASN A 402 -2.83 31.19 13.06
N GLN A 403 -2.36 29.95 12.91
CA GLN A 403 -3.17 28.80 12.50
C GLN A 403 -3.55 27.89 13.68
N GLY A 404 -3.51 28.42 14.90
CA GLY A 404 -3.85 27.69 16.10
C GLY A 404 -3.78 28.55 17.36
N TYR A 405 -4.20 27.94 18.46
CA TYR A 405 -4.12 28.51 19.81
C TYR A 405 -3.66 27.45 20.79
N TYR A 406 -3.04 27.85 21.88
CA TYR A 406 -2.66 26.93 22.96
C TYR A 406 -2.73 27.63 24.31
N GLY A 407 -2.74 26.84 25.37
CA GLY A 407 -2.67 27.37 26.73
C GLY A 407 -2.69 26.29 27.80
N PHE A 408 -2.61 26.73 29.05
CA PHE A 408 -2.79 25.87 30.21
C PHE A 408 -3.89 26.45 31.09
N HIS A 409 -5.00 25.74 31.20
CA HIS A 409 -6.11 26.16 32.04
C HIS A 409 -5.83 25.80 33.50
N LYS A 410 -5.63 26.82 34.35
CA LYS A 410 -5.21 26.63 35.74
C LYS A 410 -6.24 25.87 36.59
N THR A 411 -7.52 26.24 36.48
CA THR A 411 -8.62 25.60 37.26
C THR A 411 -8.71 24.10 36.95
N TYR A 412 -8.89 23.76 35.67
CA TYR A 412 -8.92 22.38 35.21
C TYR A 412 -7.54 21.70 35.16
N SER A 413 -6.44 22.36 35.55
CA SER A 413 -5.07 21.82 35.49
C SER A 413 -4.78 21.00 34.23
N ALA A 414 -5.06 21.59 33.06
CA ALA A 414 -5.01 20.90 31.77
C ALA A 414 -4.38 21.79 30.69
N TYR A 415 -3.52 21.20 29.88
CA TYR A 415 -3.01 21.81 28.65
C TYR A 415 -4.05 21.68 27.55
N TYR A 416 -4.19 22.69 26.71
CA TYR A 416 -5.02 22.61 25.52
C TYR A 416 -4.32 23.20 24.30
N GLU A 417 -4.68 22.68 23.13
CA GLU A 417 -4.24 23.15 21.82
C GLU A 417 -5.40 23.09 20.83
N VAL A 418 -5.61 24.18 20.10
CA VAL A 418 -6.58 24.30 19.00
C VAL A 418 -5.79 24.37 17.70
N ILE A 419 -6.07 23.47 16.77
CA ILE A 419 -5.29 23.26 15.55
C ILE A 419 -6.22 23.41 14.34
N ASP A 420 -5.91 24.35 13.46
CA ASP A 420 -6.57 24.48 12.16
C ASP A 420 -6.35 23.24 11.29
N TYR A 421 -7.32 22.84 10.48
CA TYR A 421 -7.17 21.66 9.60
C TYR A 421 -5.97 21.80 8.64
N ASN A 422 -5.69 23.01 8.14
CA ASN A 422 -4.53 23.25 7.29
C ASN A 422 -3.22 23.15 8.07
N LYS A 423 -3.21 23.60 9.34
CA LYS A 423 -2.06 23.45 10.24
C LYS A 423 -1.80 21.97 10.53
N LEU A 424 -2.83 21.19 10.84
CA LEU A 424 -2.75 19.76 11.08
C LEU A 424 -2.06 19.05 9.90
N LEU A 425 -2.56 19.27 8.69
CA LEU A 425 -1.99 18.71 7.46
C LEU A 425 -0.55 19.17 7.24
N GLY A 426 -0.30 20.47 7.36
CA GLY A 426 1.01 21.07 7.11
C GLY A 426 2.08 20.55 8.06
N ASP A 427 1.77 20.46 9.35
CA ASP A 427 2.71 20.00 10.37
C ASP A 427 2.92 18.48 10.29
N ALA A 428 1.88 17.70 10.00
CA ALA A 428 2.03 16.27 9.74
C ALA A 428 2.88 15.98 8.49
N LYS A 429 2.73 16.76 7.41
CA LYS A 429 3.61 16.69 6.22
C LYS A 429 5.05 17.05 6.55
N LYS A 430 5.28 18.15 7.29
CA LYS A 430 6.64 18.57 7.67
C LYS A 430 7.36 17.51 8.51
N ARG A 431 6.69 16.93 9.50
CA ARG A 431 7.25 15.85 10.35
C ARG A 431 7.69 14.64 9.54
N ASN A 432 6.93 14.28 8.50
CA ASN A 432 7.21 13.09 7.71
C ASN A 432 8.09 13.33 6.48
N ARG A 433 8.35 14.59 6.11
CA ARG A 433 9.10 14.98 4.90
C ARG A 433 10.45 14.26 4.78
N ILE A 434 11.24 14.27 5.86
CA ILE A 434 12.57 13.66 5.86
C ILE A 434 12.53 12.15 5.59
N PHE A 435 11.47 11.48 6.05
CA PHE A 435 11.29 10.05 5.82
C PHE A 435 10.92 9.77 4.37
N PHE A 436 10.06 10.60 3.78
CA PHE A 436 9.71 10.49 2.37
C PHE A 436 10.91 10.79 1.45
N ASP A 437 11.76 11.76 1.83
CA ASP A 437 12.99 12.10 1.12
C ASP A 437 13.96 10.91 1.14
N LYS A 438 14.16 10.30 2.32
CA LYS A 438 15.09 9.18 2.51
C LYS A 438 14.69 7.90 1.79
N LEU A 439 13.39 7.68 1.56
CA LEU A 439 12.91 6.53 0.80
C LEU A 439 12.87 6.77 -0.72
N ASN A 440 13.34 7.92 -1.23
CA ASN A 440 13.15 8.36 -2.63
C ASN A 440 11.68 8.39 -3.08
N VAL A 441 10.76 8.48 -2.11
CA VAL A 441 9.33 8.47 -2.32
C VAL A 441 8.85 9.85 -2.82
N LEU A 442 9.62 10.92 -2.56
CA LEU A 442 9.28 12.29 -3.00
C LEU A 442 9.52 12.62 -4.47
N GLN A 443 9.88 11.67 -5.33
CA GLN A 443 9.83 11.92 -6.78
C GLN A 443 8.39 11.84 -7.29
N ASN A 444 7.66 12.95 -7.11
CA ASN A 444 6.56 13.31 -7.99
C ASN A 444 7.13 14.16 -9.14
N ASN A 445 6.71 13.79 -10.34
CA ASN A 445 7.00 14.46 -11.60
C ASN A 445 6.77 15.98 -11.51
N THR A 446 7.76 16.75 -11.96
CA THR A 446 7.50 18.03 -12.64
C THR A 446 6.64 17.83 -13.87
#